data_AF-A0A0N8PVR0-F1
#
_entry.id   AF-A0A0N8PVR0-F1
#
_cell.length_a   1.000
_cell.length_b   1.000
_cell.length_c   1.000
_cell.angle_alpha   90.00
_cell.angle_beta   90.00
_cell.angle_gamma   90.00
#
_symmetry.space_group_name_H-M   'P 1'
#
loop_
_entity.id
_entity.type
_entity.pdbx_description
1 polymer ?
#
loop_
_entity_poly.entity_id
_entity_poly.type
_entity_poly.pdbx_seq_one_letter_code
_entity_poly.pdbx_strand_id
1 'polypeptide(L)'
;MESREAAFERLKERIISCRKCPRLINYIARVAKVNISRYKDWRYWGSPLAGFGDPNARLLTVGLAPAAHCGNRTGRMFTGNSSGDWLIKVLYETGFSNQPTSTNRDDGLNLTSVYITATVRCAHRATNPPSWKSKTAPSTYWRKCNSSKRLTWS
;
A
#
# COMPACT_ATOMS: atom_id res chain seq x y z
N MET A 1 -10.41 -25.89 -12.01
CA MET A 1 -10.44 -24.41 -11.99
C MET A 1 -9.89 -23.95 -10.66
N GLU A 2 -9.15 -22.86 -10.66
CA GLU A 2 -8.60 -22.28 -9.45
C GLU A 2 -9.62 -21.36 -8.77
N SER A 3 -9.67 -21.35 -7.43
CA SER A 3 -10.51 -20.41 -6.68
C SER A 3 -9.96 -18.98 -6.77
N ARG A 4 -10.85 -18.00 -6.62
CA ARG A 4 -10.49 -16.58 -6.68
C ARG A 4 -9.56 -16.20 -5.53
N GLU A 5 -9.77 -16.78 -4.35
CA GLU A 5 -8.92 -16.63 -3.18
C GLU A 5 -7.48 -17.06 -3.49
N ALA A 6 -7.29 -18.25 -4.08
CA ALA A 6 -5.96 -18.75 -4.44
C ALA A 6 -5.27 -17.85 -5.47
N ALA A 7 -6.03 -17.28 -6.41
CA ALA A 7 -5.47 -16.37 -7.41
C ALA A 7 -4.98 -15.06 -6.77
N PHE A 8 -5.72 -14.54 -5.79
CA PHE A 8 -5.33 -13.37 -5.02
C PHE A 8 -4.11 -13.66 -4.13
N GLU A 9 -4.03 -14.81 -3.46
CA GLU A 9 -2.84 -15.18 -2.68
C GLU A 9 -1.58 -15.17 -3.55
N ARG A 10 -1.60 -15.82 -4.71
CA ARG A 10 -0.45 -15.81 -5.62
C ARG A 10 -0.13 -14.42 -6.16
N LEU A 11 -1.13 -13.57 -6.39
CA LEU A 11 -0.90 -12.19 -6.76
C LEU A 11 -0.22 -11.42 -5.62
N LYS A 12 -0.66 -11.60 -4.37
CA LYS A 12 -0.03 -10.97 -3.20
C LYS A 12 1.43 -11.40 -3.09
N GLU A 13 1.73 -12.68 -3.20
CA GLU A 13 3.10 -13.20 -3.18
C GLU A 13 3.98 -12.60 -4.28
N ARG A 14 3.47 -12.52 -5.52
CA ARG A 14 4.18 -11.88 -6.65
C ARG A 14 4.44 -10.40 -6.42
N ILE A 15 3.50 -9.69 -5.79
CA ILE A 15 3.67 -8.27 -5.45
C ILE A 15 4.74 -8.11 -4.36
N ILE A 16 4.65 -8.87 -3.27
CA ILE A 16 5.55 -8.77 -2.12
C ILE A 16 7.00 -9.14 -2.51
N SER A 17 7.16 -10.13 -3.37
CA SER A 17 8.47 -10.54 -3.92
C SER A 17 9.00 -9.65 -5.04
N CYS A 18 8.22 -8.68 -5.53
CA CYS A 18 8.63 -7.84 -6.66
C CYS A 18 9.89 -7.02 -6.33
N ARG A 19 10.87 -7.04 -7.26
CA ARG A 19 12.11 -6.26 -7.17
C ARG A 19 12.40 -5.40 -8.41
N LYS A 20 11.40 -5.20 -9.28
CA LYS A 20 11.55 -4.52 -10.59
C LYS A 20 12.05 -3.07 -10.52
N CYS A 21 11.85 -2.38 -9.40
CA CYS A 21 12.24 -0.97 -9.24
C CYS A 21 13.27 -0.84 -8.09
N PRO A 22 14.58 -1.12 -8.34
CA PRO A 22 15.62 -1.21 -7.30
C PRO A 22 15.70 0.03 -6.41
N ARG A 23 15.51 1.22 -6.98
CA ARG A 23 15.53 2.48 -6.24
C ARG A 23 14.42 2.56 -5.18
N LEU A 24 13.23 2.01 -5.45
CA LEU A 24 12.13 1.97 -4.49
C LEU A 24 12.35 0.90 -3.43
N ILE A 25 12.83 -0.28 -3.83
CA ILE A 25 13.19 -1.36 -2.90
C ILE A 25 14.26 -0.92 -1.90
N ASN A 26 15.33 -0.30 -2.38
CA ASN A 26 16.39 0.22 -1.53
C ASN A 26 15.87 1.32 -0.59
N TYR A 27 14.92 2.13 -1.03
CA TYR A 27 14.31 3.16 -0.19
C TYR A 27 13.48 2.56 0.94
N ILE A 28 12.53 1.66 0.64
CA ILE A 28 11.67 1.05 1.66
C ILE A 28 12.47 0.22 2.68
N ALA A 29 13.50 -0.49 2.22
CA ALA A 29 14.40 -1.25 3.08
C ALA A 29 15.25 -0.34 3.98
N ARG A 30 15.76 0.78 3.43
CA ARG A 30 16.49 1.77 4.23
C ARG A 30 15.61 2.41 5.30
N VAL A 31 14.38 2.79 4.94
CA VAL A 31 13.43 3.35 5.91
C VAL A 31 13.10 2.33 7.00
N ALA A 32 12.93 1.05 6.64
CA ALA A 32 12.70 0.00 7.62
C ALA A 32 13.89 -0.22 8.57
N LYS A 33 15.13 -0.06 8.07
CA LYS A 33 16.36 -0.21 8.87
C LYS A 33 16.66 0.98 9.77
N VAL A 34 16.57 2.20 9.24
CA VAL A 34 16.92 3.42 9.98
C VAL A 34 15.80 3.83 10.92
N ASN A 35 14.55 3.63 10.49
CA ASN A 35 13.32 4.07 11.14
C ASN A 35 13.39 5.51 11.70
N ILE A 36 12.45 5.90 12.56
CA ILE A 36 12.45 7.21 13.22
C ILE A 36 12.22 7.00 14.71
N SER A 37 12.65 7.94 15.54
CA SER A 37 12.56 7.85 17.01
C SER A 37 11.19 7.37 17.51
N ARG A 38 10.10 7.94 16.99
CA ARG A 38 8.71 7.56 17.34
C ARG A 38 8.38 6.07 17.10
N TYR A 39 9.09 5.40 16.20
CA TYR A 39 8.86 4.01 15.80
C TYR A 39 10.12 3.16 15.92
N LYS A 40 11.04 3.51 16.81
CA LYS A 40 12.32 2.82 17.00
C LYS A 40 12.14 1.33 17.27
N ASP A 41 11.18 0.98 18.13
CA ASP A 41 10.95 -0.39 18.59
C ASP A 41 10.00 -1.19 17.67
N TRP A 42 9.59 -0.59 16.56
CA TRP A 42 8.71 -1.25 15.60
C TRP A 42 9.51 -2.06 14.58
N ARG A 43 9.06 -3.29 14.33
CA ARG A 43 9.49 -4.05 13.16
C ARG A 43 8.73 -3.60 11.93
N TYR A 44 9.41 -2.90 11.03
CA TYR A 44 8.81 -2.42 9.78
C TYR A 44 8.60 -3.55 8.77
N TRP A 45 7.58 -3.40 7.93
CA TRP A 45 7.33 -4.28 6.78
C TRP A 45 8.45 -4.24 5.74
N GLY A 46 8.87 -3.03 5.32
CA GLY A 46 10.05 -2.85 4.45
C GLY A 46 9.95 -3.52 3.06
N SER A 47 8.76 -3.91 2.63
CA SER A 47 8.51 -4.65 1.39
C SER A 47 7.38 -4.01 0.57
N PRO A 48 7.22 -4.34 -0.72
CA PRO A 48 6.04 -3.93 -1.47
C PRO A 48 4.74 -4.36 -0.76
N LEU A 49 3.74 -3.50 -0.81
CA LEU A 49 2.42 -3.76 -0.22
C LEU A 49 1.49 -4.37 -1.26
N ALA A 50 0.89 -5.50 -0.93
CA ALA A 50 -0.22 -6.02 -1.69
C ALA A 50 -1.52 -5.29 -1.32
N GLY A 51 -2.53 -5.41 -2.17
CA GLY A 51 -3.89 -5.02 -1.79
C GLY A 51 -4.47 -6.00 -0.76
N PHE A 52 -5.54 -5.60 -0.10
CA PHE A 52 -6.25 -6.44 0.87
C PHE A 52 -7.76 -6.17 0.84
N GLY A 53 -8.53 -7.13 1.33
CA GLY A 53 -9.99 -7.08 1.39
C GLY A 53 -10.62 -8.29 0.70
N ASP A 54 -11.89 -8.15 0.35
CA ASP A 54 -12.71 -9.22 -0.20
C ASP A 54 -12.31 -9.53 -1.66
N PRO A 55 -11.93 -10.77 -2.01
CA PRO A 55 -11.69 -11.18 -3.40
C PRO A 55 -12.95 -11.05 -4.29
N ASN A 56 -14.12 -10.99 -3.67
CA ASN A 56 -15.43 -10.86 -4.30
C ASN A 56 -15.96 -9.42 -4.25
N ALA A 57 -15.08 -8.45 -3.99
CA ALA A 57 -15.44 -7.05 -3.81
C ALA A 57 -16.24 -6.46 -4.96
N ARG A 58 -17.22 -5.63 -4.60
CA ARG A 58 -18.01 -4.80 -5.53
C ARG A 58 -17.52 -3.36 -5.57
N LEU A 59 -16.78 -2.94 -4.55
CA LEU A 59 -16.14 -1.64 -4.44
C LEU A 59 -14.62 -1.79 -4.43
N LEU A 60 -13.92 -1.05 -5.30
CA LEU A 60 -12.47 -1.02 -5.38
C LEU A 60 -11.94 0.36 -5.00
N THR A 61 -11.20 0.44 -3.90
CA THR A 61 -10.51 1.66 -3.50
C THR A 61 -9.08 1.64 -3.99
N VAL A 62 -8.70 2.62 -4.81
CA VAL A 62 -7.35 2.71 -5.40
C VAL A 62 -6.63 3.97 -4.91
N GLY A 63 -5.59 3.78 -4.11
CA GLY A 63 -4.67 4.82 -3.68
C GLY A 63 -3.53 5.10 -4.66
N LEU A 64 -2.80 6.18 -4.39
CA LEU A 64 -1.61 6.52 -5.16
C LEU A 64 -0.43 5.61 -4.81
N ALA A 65 0.15 5.80 -3.62
CA ALA A 65 1.33 5.06 -3.17
C ALA A 65 1.36 5.00 -1.63
N PRO A 66 2.01 3.98 -1.04
CA PRO A 66 2.21 3.91 0.39
C PRO A 66 3.11 5.05 0.90
N ALA A 67 2.83 5.53 2.11
CA ALA A 67 3.74 6.43 2.82
C ALA A 67 4.82 5.63 3.58
N ALA A 68 5.99 6.25 3.75
CA ALA A 68 7.21 5.61 4.25
C ALA A 68 7.10 5.05 5.69
N HIS A 69 6.30 5.69 6.55
CA HIS A 69 6.09 5.29 7.95
C HIS A 69 4.67 4.80 8.24
N CYS A 70 3.88 4.55 7.19
CA CYS A 70 2.50 4.09 7.29
C CYS A 70 2.45 2.66 6.78
N GLY A 71 1.94 2.42 5.58
CA GLY A 71 1.92 1.07 4.99
C GLY A 71 3.29 0.39 4.96
N ASN A 72 4.39 1.11 4.70
CA ASN A 72 5.74 0.51 4.74
C ASN A 72 6.22 0.13 6.15
N ARG A 73 5.59 0.69 7.19
CA ARG A 73 5.76 0.26 8.59
C ARG A 73 4.82 -0.89 8.92
N THR A 74 3.52 -0.73 8.64
CA THR A 74 2.44 -1.57 9.15
C THR A 74 2.18 -2.84 8.31
N GLY A 75 2.66 -2.87 7.07
CA GLY A 75 2.45 -4.02 6.18
C GLY A 75 1.07 -4.06 5.52
N ARG A 76 0.24 -3.03 5.68
CA ARG A 76 -1.10 -2.95 5.10
C ARG A 76 -1.36 -1.60 4.41
N MET A 77 -2.07 -1.65 3.29
CA MET A 77 -2.47 -0.44 2.55
C MET A 77 -3.38 0.43 3.43
N PHE A 78 -3.18 1.75 3.40
CA PHE A 78 -4.00 2.70 4.16
C PHE A 78 -4.07 2.43 5.68
N THR A 79 -2.94 2.00 6.28
CA THR A 79 -2.84 1.73 7.72
C THR A 79 -1.72 2.55 8.34
N GLY A 80 -2.01 3.22 9.46
CA GLY A 80 -1.04 4.01 10.23
C GLY A 80 -0.83 5.44 9.74
N ASN A 81 -1.87 6.05 9.15
CA ASN A 81 -1.98 7.49 8.86
C ASN A 81 -3.44 7.97 8.93
N SER A 82 -3.63 9.29 9.03
CA SER A 82 -4.95 9.90 9.12
C SER A 82 -5.86 9.64 7.93
N SER A 83 -5.32 9.54 6.70
CA SER A 83 -6.12 9.22 5.52
C SER A 83 -6.66 7.79 5.54
N GLY A 84 -5.86 6.85 6.04
CA GLY A 84 -6.29 5.49 6.30
C GLY A 84 -7.31 5.39 7.43
N ASP A 85 -7.06 6.10 8.54
CA ASP A 85 -7.98 6.14 9.68
C ASP A 85 -9.36 6.65 9.25
N TRP A 86 -9.40 7.72 8.44
CA TRP A 86 -10.65 8.23 7.88
C TRP A 86 -11.34 7.23 6.95
N LEU A 87 -10.60 6.61 6.03
CA LEU A 87 -11.15 5.63 5.09
C LEU A 87 -11.78 4.44 5.83
N ILE A 88 -11.07 3.85 6.79
CA ILE A 88 -11.55 2.68 7.53
C ILE A 88 -12.74 3.03 8.42
N LYS A 89 -12.74 4.22 9.02
CA LYS A 89 -13.89 4.72 9.77
C LYS A 89 -15.15 4.80 8.89
N VAL A 90 -15.04 5.39 7.70
CA VAL A 90 -16.17 5.49 6.75
C VAL A 90 -16.63 4.11 6.29
N LEU A 91 -15.72 3.19 6.00
CA LEU A 91 -16.07 1.81 5.62
C LEU A 91 -16.79 1.08 6.76
N TYR A 92 -16.42 1.32 8.01
CA TYR A 92 -17.14 0.77 9.16
C TYR A 92 -18.54 1.36 9.30
N GLU A 93 -18.67 2.70 9.24
CA GLU A 93 -19.96 3.41 9.33
C GLU A 93 -20.94 3.01 8.21
N THR A 94 -20.42 2.56 7.07
CA THR A 94 -21.20 2.09 5.91
C THR A 94 -21.37 0.57 5.84
N GLY A 95 -20.89 -0.18 6.84
CA GLY A 95 -21.08 -1.63 6.95
C GLY A 95 -20.13 -2.49 6.09
N PHE A 96 -19.07 -1.92 5.53
CA PHE A 96 -18.06 -2.61 4.73
C PHE A 96 -16.85 -3.12 5.53
N SER A 97 -16.74 -2.78 6.82
CA SER A 97 -15.66 -3.19 7.72
C SER A 97 -16.22 -3.73 9.04
N ASN A 98 -15.56 -4.71 9.65
CA ASN A 98 -15.94 -5.24 10.97
C ASN A 98 -15.51 -4.36 12.15
N GLN A 99 -14.60 -3.40 11.93
CA GLN A 99 -14.10 -2.51 12.97
C GLN A 99 -13.74 -1.12 12.42
N PRO A 100 -13.76 -0.06 13.25
CA PRO A 100 -13.54 1.31 12.80
C PRO A 100 -12.06 1.70 12.65
N THR A 101 -11.12 0.83 13.03
CA THR A 101 -9.69 1.16 13.10
C THR A 101 -8.80 0.16 12.36
N SER A 102 -7.65 0.67 11.91
CA SER A 102 -6.62 -0.11 11.22
C SER A 102 -5.25 0.26 11.76
N THR A 103 -4.69 -0.61 12.60
CA THR A 103 -3.46 -0.36 13.37
C THR A 103 -2.24 -1.09 12.79
N ASN A 104 -2.39 -2.38 12.48
CA ASN A 104 -1.37 -3.23 11.87
C ASN A 104 -2.04 -4.33 11.05
N ARG A 105 -1.29 -5.08 10.23
CA ARG A 105 -1.90 -6.07 9.31
C ARG A 105 -2.60 -7.26 10.01
N ASP A 106 -2.26 -7.55 11.26
CA ASP A 106 -2.68 -8.73 12.01
C ASP A 106 -3.76 -8.40 13.07
N ASP A 107 -4.37 -7.20 12.98
CA ASP A 107 -5.30 -6.66 13.98
C ASP A 107 -6.77 -7.08 13.82
N GLY A 108 -7.05 -8.11 13.03
CA GLY A 108 -8.40 -8.65 12.85
C GLY A 108 -9.34 -7.83 11.94
N LEU A 109 -8.87 -6.71 11.36
CA LEU A 109 -9.66 -5.95 10.39
C LEU A 109 -9.99 -6.82 9.16
N ASN A 110 -11.29 -6.96 8.90
CA ASN A 110 -11.84 -7.66 7.76
C ASN A 110 -12.75 -6.73 6.96
N LEU A 111 -12.64 -6.80 5.63
CA LEU A 111 -13.46 -6.01 4.71
C LEU A 111 -14.44 -6.92 3.98
N THR A 112 -15.68 -6.50 3.89
CA THR A 112 -16.75 -7.20 3.16
C THR A 112 -17.11 -6.41 1.92
N SER A 113 -17.17 -7.04 0.75
CA SER A 113 -17.50 -6.39 -0.53
C SER A 113 -16.59 -5.22 -0.97
N VAL A 114 -15.44 -5.02 -0.30
CA VAL A 114 -14.47 -3.96 -0.61
C VAL A 114 -13.07 -4.54 -0.76
N TYR A 115 -12.34 -4.05 -1.75
CA TYR A 115 -10.92 -4.32 -1.92
C TYR A 115 -10.13 -3.02 -1.98
N ILE A 116 -9.04 -2.92 -1.21
CA ILE A 116 -8.21 -1.72 -1.12
C ILE A 116 -6.84 -2.01 -1.73
N THR A 117 -6.40 -1.12 -2.60
CA THR A 117 -5.15 -1.27 -3.36
C THR A 117 -4.50 0.09 -3.63
N ALA A 118 -3.32 0.10 -4.25
CA ALA A 118 -2.68 1.31 -4.73
C ALA A 118 -2.02 1.09 -6.09
N THR A 119 -1.89 2.16 -6.87
CA THR A 119 -1.22 2.13 -8.18
C THR A 119 0.25 1.76 -8.07
N VAL A 120 0.95 2.29 -7.07
CA VAL A 120 2.34 1.94 -6.75
C VAL A 120 2.37 1.12 -5.47
N ARG A 121 3.17 0.05 -5.44
CA ARG A 121 3.24 -0.89 -4.31
C ARG A 121 4.31 -0.57 -3.28
N CYS A 122 5.27 0.29 -3.64
CA CYS A 122 6.38 0.68 -2.78
C CYS A 122 6.25 2.14 -2.35
N ALA A 123 6.64 2.45 -1.12
CA ALA A 123 6.66 3.84 -0.66
C ALA A 123 7.72 4.66 -1.40
N HIS A 124 7.48 5.97 -1.48
CA HIS A 124 8.42 6.94 -2.01
C HIS A 124 8.39 8.22 -1.16
N ARG A 125 9.59 8.77 -0.90
CA ARG A 125 9.85 10.12 -0.35
C ARG A 125 8.92 11.27 -0.77
N ALA A 126 8.30 11.26 -1.96
CA ALA A 126 7.47 12.38 -2.44
C ALA A 126 6.01 12.35 -1.96
N THR A 127 5.62 11.46 -1.03
CA THR A 127 4.24 11.41 -0.52
C THR A 127 3.94 12.48 0.54
N ASN A 128 4.88 13.33 0.92
CA ASN A 128 4.56 14.56 1.66
C ASN A 128 3.93 15.57 0.69
N PRO A 129 2.91 16.34 1.11
CA PRO A 129 2.45 17.47 0.29
C PRO A 129 3.67 18.34 -0.02
N PRO A 130 3.89 18.69 -1.30
CA PRO A 130 4.95 19.64 -1.61
C PRO A 130 4.67 20.89 -0.78
N SER A 131 5.66 21.38 -0.05
CA SER A 131 5.65 22.81 0.26
C SER A 131 5.47 23.51 -1.10
N TRP A 132 4.62 24.52 -1.17
CA TRP A 132 4.23 25.22 -2.41
C TRP A 132 5.42 25.65 -3.31
N LYS A 133 6.64 25.62 -2.77
CA LYS A 133 7.92 25.90 -3.43
C LYS A 133 8.53 24.73 -4.22
N SER A 134 8.03 23.50 -4.13
CA SER A 134 8.64 22.33 -4.81
C SER A 134 7.82 21.85 -6.02
N LYS A 135 8.02 22.52 -7.17
CA LYS A 135 7.46 22.12 -8.48
C LYS A 135 8.15 20.89 -9.08
N THR A 136 8.36 19.82 -8.30
CA THR A 136 8.81 18.53 -8.85
C THR A 136 7.65 17.56 -8.77
N ALA A 137 6.89 17.49 -9.86
CA ALA A 137 5.76 16.59 -10.00
C ALA A 137 6.19 15.11 -9.80
N PRO A 138 5.28 14.23 -9.35
CA PRO A 138 5.53 12.77 -9.27
C PRO A 138 5.82 12.11 -10.63
N SER A 139 5.67 12.83 -11.74
CA SER A 139 5.63 12.31 -13.11
C SER A 139 6.93 11.63 -13.57
N THR A 140 8.09 12.00 -13.03
CA THR A 140 9.38 11.39 -13.40
C THR A 140 9.60 10.02 -12.79
N TYR A 141 9.02 9.74 -11.62
CA TYR A 141 9.10 8.43 -10.98
C TYR A 141 8.25 7.38 -11.68
N TRP A 142 7.07 7.79 -12.16
CA TRP A 142 6.13 6.96 -12.91
C TRP A 142 6.73 6.43 -14.22
N ARG A 143 7.41 7.29 -15.00
CA ARG A 143 7.97 6.90 -16.31
C ARG A 143 9.00 5.78 -16.20
N LYS A 144 9.83 5.75 -15.15
CA LYS A 144 10.87 4.70 -15.01
C LYS A 144 10.33 3.36 -14.54
N CYS A 145 9.35 3.32 -13.62
CA CYS A 145 8.79 2.03 -13.18
C CYS A 145 7.85 1.41 -14.24
N ASN A 146 7.25 2.23 -15.13
CA ASN A 146 6.47 1.78 -16.30
C ASN A 146 7.28 1.61 -17.60
N SER A 147 8.58 1.98 -17.63
CA SER A 147 9.41 1.83 -18.85
C SER A 147 9.82 0.38 -19.14
N SER A 148 9.56 -0.55 -18.21
CA SER A 148 9.76 -1.98 -18.42
C SER A 148 8.47 -2.61 -18.97
N LYS A 149 8.32 -2.50 -20.30
CA LYS A 149 7.26 -3.07 -21.17
C LYS A 149 5.93 -2.31 -21.16
N ARG A 150 5.55 -1.82 -22.35
CA ARG A 150 4.16 -1.46 -22.70
C ARG A 150 3.24 -2.57 -22.19
N LEU A 151 2.29 -2.24 -21.33
CA LEU A 151 1.12 -3.06 -21.10
C LEU A 151 0.26 -2.95 -22.37
N THR A 152 0.54 -3.77 -23.37
CA THR A 152 -0.47 -4.11 -24.37
C THR A 152 -1.44 -5.05 -23.67
N TRP A 153 -2.65 -4.56 -23.41
CA TRP A 153 -3.78 -5.44 -23.14
C TRP A 153 -4.12 -6.10 -24.48
N SER A 154 -3.95 -7.41 -24.54
CA SER A 154 -4.40 -8.28 -25.63
C SER A 154 -5.27 -9.36 -25.01
#